data_AF-A0A914QE40-F1
#
_entry.id   AF-A0A914QE40-F1
#
_cell.length_a   1.000
_cell.length_b   1.000
_cell.length_c   1.000
_cell.angle_alpha   90.00
_cell.angle_beta   90.00
_cell.angle_gamma   90.00
#
_symmetry.space_group_name_H-M   'P 1'
#
loop_
_entity.id
_entity.type
_entity.pdbx_description
1 polymer ?
#
loop_
_entity_poly.entity_id
_entity_poly.type
_entity_poly.pdbx_seq_one_letter_code
_entity_poly.pdbx_strand_id
1 'polypeptide(L)'
;MTGKPFREDTGFAVKNKPKTGDNLVAIETVGNNGLIIIEEGVLLPDQINLGIVYQKSYFGLQLLEGNRTFTLLAPHILEERVRLVFTNGKIEKFRKKYIKVFDYLQDYV
;
A
#
# COMPACT_ATOMS: atom_id res chain seq x y z
N MET A 1 3.33 24.55 8.83
CA MET A 1 4.08 23.29 8.94
C MET A 1 3.68 22.62 10.26
N THR A 2 2.66 21.78 10.25
CA THR A 2 2.23 21.04 11.46
C THR A 2 2.93 19.69 11.48
N GLY A 3 4.09 19.65 12.13
CA GLY A 3 4.94 18.48 12.32
C GLY A 3 4.44 17.53 13.41
N LYS A 4 3.16 17.12 13.36
CA LYS A 4 2.71 15.94 14.10
C LYS A 4 2.99 14.71 13.24
N PRO A 5 3.62 13.64 13.77
CA PRO A 5 3.77 12.39 13.05
C PRO A 5 2.39 11.90 12.60
N PHE A 6 2.28 11.57 11.30
CA PHE A 6 1.10 10.93 10.74
C PHE A 6 1.34 9.42 10.63
N ARG A 7 0.32 8.68 10.19
CA ARG A 7 0.39 7.23 9.98
C ARG A 7 1.52 6.89 9.01
N GLU A 8 2.58 6.28 9.54
CA GLU A 8 3.75 5.80 8.80
C GLU A 8 3.60 4.29 8.61
N ASP A 9 3.60 3.85 7.36
CA ASP A 9 3.59 2.45 6.95
C ASP A 9 4.99 2.11 6.42
N THR A 10 5.57 0.97 6.82
CA THR A 10 6.88 0.47 6.33
C THR A 10 6.73 -0.96 5.82
N GLY A 11 7.34 -1.32 4.67
CA GLY A 11 7.24 -2.66 4.08
C GLY A 11 8.23 -2.96 2.94
N PHE A 12 8.32 -4.24 2.52
CA PHE A 12 9.18 -4.73 1.42
C PHE A 12 8.38 -5.21 0.20
N ALA A 13 9.05 -5.27 -0.96
CA ALA A 13 8.49 -5.44 -2.30
C ALA A 13 9.00 -6.70 -3.07
N VAL A 14 8.13 -7.21 -3.94
CA VAL A 14 8.28 -8.22 -5.02
C VAL A 14 8.78 -9.61 -4.61
N LYS A 15 7.82 -10.54 -4.48
CA LYS A 15 8.06 -11.98 -4.32
C LYS A 15 7.37 -12.67 -5.50
N ASN A 16 8.15 -13.29 -6.40
CA ASN A 16 7.74 -13.92 -7.67
C ASN A 16 7.52 -12.98 -8.87
N LYS A 17 8.58 -12.78 -9.65
CA LYS A 17 8.49 -12.39 -11.06
C LYS A 17 8.61 -13.65 -11.94
N PRO A 18 7.51 -14.39 -12.17
CA PRO A 18 7.58 -15.62 -12.96
C PRO A 18 7.99 -15.32 -14.41
N LYS A 19 8.64 -16.27 -15.08
CA LYS A 19 9.01 -16.13 -16.51
C LYS A 19 7.78 -15.99 -17.42
N THR A 20 6.61 -16.42 -16.94
CA THR A 20 5.30 -16.37 -17.59
C THR A 20 4.22 -16.22 -16.50
N GLY A 21 3.27 -15.30 -16.66
CA GLY A 21 2.17 -15.07 -15.69
C GLY A 21 2.16 -13.64 -15.13
N ASP A 22 1.22 -13.37 -14.23
CA ASP A 22 1.06 -12.05 -13.60
C ASP A 22 2.26 -11.70 -12.71
N ASN A 23 2.67 -10.42 -12.73
CA ASN A 23 3.71 -9.94 -11.82
C ASN A 23 3.10 -9.81 -10.42
N LEU A 24 3.41 -10.77 -9.54
CA LEU A 24 2.88 -10.76 -8.18
C LEU A 24 3.69 -9.84 -7.28
N VAL A 25 3.00 -9.14 -6.40
CA VAL A 25 3.60 -8.25 -5.41
C VAL A 25 2.87 -8.40 -4.08
N ALA A 26 3.64 -8.28 -3.01
CA ALA A 26 3.12 -8.24 -1.65
C ALA A 26 3.68 -7.00 -0.95
N ILE A 27 2.89 -6.42 -0.04
CA ILE A 27 3.31 -5.37 0.90
C ILE A 27 2.94 -5.82 2.30
N GLU A 28 3.95 -5.91 3.16
CA GLU A 28 3.77 -6.10 4.60
C GLU A 28 3.81 -4.74 5.28
N THR A 29 2.79 -4.40 6.05
CA THR A 29 2.68 -3.12 6.76
C THR A 29 2.54 -3.37 8.25
N VAL A 30 3.37 -2.69 9.05
CA VAL A 30 3.23 -2.63 10.51
C VAL A 30 2.84 -1.21 10.90
N GLY A 31 1.60 -1.02 11.29
CA GLY A 31 1.08 0.28 11.70
C GLY A 31 1.26 0.53 13.20
N ASN A 32 1.51 1.80 13.56
CA ASN A 32 1.56 2.26 14.96
C ASN A 32 0.22 2.14 15.71
N ASN A 33 -0.87 1.80 15.03
CA ASN A 33 -2.17 1.45 15.60
C ASN A 33 -2.26 -0.02 16.05
N GLY A 34 -1.12 -0.74 16.10
CA GLY A 34 -1.07 -2.14 16.51
C GLY A 34 -1.67 -3.10 15.47
N LEU A 35 -1.76 -2.68 14.21
CA LEU A 35 -2.27 -3.50 13.11
C LEU A 35 -1.10 -3.90 12.19
N ILE A 36 -0.92 -5.21 12.04
CA ILE A 36 -0.05 -5.82 11.03
C ILE A 36 -0.95 -6.28 9.90
N ILE A 37 -0.59 -5.95 8.66
CA ILE A 37 -1.33 -6.33 7.45
C ILE A 37 -0.34 -6.88 6.43
N ILE A 38 -0.71 -7.96 5.75
CA ILE A 38 -0.07 -8.36 4.49
C ILE A 38 -1.10 -8.21 3.39
N GLU A 39 -0.74 -7.45 2.37
CA GLU A 39 -1.54 -7.22 1.18
C GLU A 39 -0.83 -7.85 -0.02
N GLU A 40 -1.52 -8.66 -0.80
CA GLU A 40 -0.98 -9.29 -2.01
C GLU A 40 -1.80 -8.89 -3.24
N GLY A 41 -1.17 -8.92 -4.40
CA GLY A 41 -1.86 -8.76 -5.67
C GLY A 41 -0.93 -8.61 -6.85
N VAL A 42 -1.34 -7.79 -7.82
CA VAL A 42 -0.76 -7.78 -9.18
C VAL A 42 -0.20 -6.41 -9.53
N LEU A 43 1.01 -6.41 -10.10
CA LEU A 43 1.64 -5.29 -10.77
C LEU A 43 1.28 -5.31 -12.26
N LEU A 44 0.55 -4.28 -12.67
CA LEU A 44 0.22 -3.90 -14.04
C LEU A 44 1.16 -2.77 -14.50
N PRO A 45 1.20 -2.41 -15.81
CA PRO A 45 2.15 -1.44 -16.34
C PRO A 45 2.17 -0.08 -15.62
N ASP A 46 1.01 0.42 -15.21
CA ASP A 46 0.81 1.72 -14.57
C ASP A 46 0.09 1.61 -13.22
N GLN A 47 -0.15 0.40 -12.73
CA GLN A 47 -1.00 0.20 -11.55
C GLN A 47 -0.54 -1.01 -10.72
N ILE A 48 -0.67 -0.89 -9.40
CA ILE A 48 -0.57 -2.01 -8.47
C ILE A 48 -1.91 -2.15 -7.78
N ASN A 49 -2.48 -3.36 -7.81
CA ASN A 49 -3.70 -3.69 -7.08
C ASN A 49 -3.39 -4.71 -6.00
N LEU A 50 -3.80 -4.40 -4.77
CA LEU A 50 -3.53 -5.19 -3.58
C LEU A 50 -4.83 -5.43 -2.82
N GLY A 51 -4.98 -6.65 -2.31
CA GLY A 51 -6.00 -7.03 -1.35
C GLY A 51 -5.37 -7.59 -0.09
N ILE A 52 -6.00 -7.38 1.05
CA ILE A 52 -5.55 -7.95 2.33
C ILE A 52 -5.67 -9.47 2.28
N VAL A 53 -4.57 -10.18 2.51
CA VAL A 53 -4.54 -11.65 2.67
C VAL A 53 -4.28 -12.07 4.11
N TYR A 54 -3.66 -11.21 4.91
CA TYR A 54 -3.40 -11.45 6.31
C TYR A 54 -3.56 -10.17 7.12
N GLN A 55 -4.06 -10.33 8.33
CA GLN A 55 -4.06 -9.26 9.33
C GLN A 55 -3.85 -9.83 10.73
N LYS A 56 -3.22 -9.04 11.59
CA LYS A 56 -3.15 -9.28 13.03
C LYS A 56 -3.28 -7.97 13.78
N SER A 57 -4.16 -7.97 14.77
CA SER A 57 -4.43 -6.79 15.59
C SER A 57 -4.05 -7.04 17.03
N TYR A 58 -3.33 -6.09 17.62
CA TYR A 58 -2.98 -6.10 19.04
C TYR A 58 -3.93 -5.25 19.89
N PHE A 59 -4.68 -4.32 19.28
CA PHE A 59 -5.60 -3.40 19.96
C PHE A 59 -7.07 -3.60 19.58
N GLY A 60 -7.43 -4.76 19.03
CA GLY A 60 -8.82 -5.14 18.73
C GLY A 60 -9.41 -4.50 17.46
N LEU A 61 -8.63 -3.72 16.70
CA LEU A 61 -9.00 -3.25 15.37
C LEU A 61 -9.02 -4.42 14.38
N GLN A 62 -10.18 -4.82 13.89
CA GLN A 62 -10.29 -5.92 12.94
C GLN A 62 -10.90 -5.44 11.61
N LEU A 63 -10.23 -5.77 10.50
CA LEU A 63 -10.71 -5.50 9.16
C LEU A 63 -11.58 -6.66 8.68
N LEU A 64 -12.63 -6.35 7.94
CA LEU A 64 -13.40 -7.30 7.17
C LEU A 64 -12.83 -7.43 5.76
N GLU A 65 -12.45 -6.29 5.17
CA GLU A 65 -11.94 -6.19 3.80
C GLU A 65 -10.99 -4.99 3.74
N GLY A 66 -9.99 -5.07 2.88
CA GLY A 66 -9.22 -3.89 2.49
C GLY A 66 -8.62 -4.05 1.12
N ASN A 67 -8.61 -2.95 0.38
CA ASN A 67 -7.99 -2.88 -0.93
C ASN A 67 -7.14 -1.62 -1.03
N ARG A 68 -5.94 -1.77 -1.60
CA ARG A 68 -5.00 -0.70 -1.88
C ARG A 68 -4.65 -0.72 -3.36
N THR A 69 -4.69 0.45 -3.98
CA THR A 69 -4.31 0.65 -5.36
C THR A 69 -3.31 1.77 -5.45
N PHE A 70 -2.21 1.52 -6.15
CA PHE A 70 -1.28 2.55 -6.59
C PHE A 70 -1.42 2.73 -8.09
N THR A 71 -1.58 3.95 -8.57
CA THR A 71 -1.67 4.26 -10.01
C THR A 71 -0.67 5.33 -10.37
N LEU A 72 0.19 5.05 -11.35
CA LEU A 72 1.10 6.01 -11.94
C LEU A 72 0.33 6.87 -12.96
N LEU A 73 -0.14 8.03 -12.53
CA LEU A 73 -0.93 8.95 -13.37
C LEU A 73 -0.08 9.64 -14.44
N ALA A 74 1.20 9.84 -14.14
CA ALA A 74 2.22 10.39 -15.02
C ALA A 74 3.60 9.91 -14.53
N PRO A 75 4.69 10.03 -15.33
CA PRO A 75 6.01 9.55 -14.93
C PRO A 75 6.55 10.08 -13.59
N HIS A 76 5.99 11.18 -13.09
CA HIS A 76 6.38 11.84 -11.84
C HIS A 76 5.22 11.97 -10.85
N ILE A 77 4.05 11.35 -11.11
CA ILE A 77 2.87 11.46 -10.25
C ILE A 77 2.32 10.08 -9.94
N LEU A 78 2.36 9.71 -8.65
CA LEU A 78 1.78 8.49 -8.12
C LEU A 78 0.53 8.83 -7.31
N GLU A 79 -0.54 8.08 -7.51
CA GLU A 79 -1.75 8.15 -6.69
C GLU A 79 -1.93 6.85 -5.91
N GLU A 80 -2.12 6.95 -4.60
CA GLU A 80 -2.53 5.85 -3.73
C GLU A 80 -4.01 6.03 -3.38
N ARG A 81 -4.79 4.97 -3.56
CA ARG A 81 -6.18 4.84 -3.09
C ARG A 81 -6.29 3.64 -2.21
N VAL A 82 -6.92 3.80 -1.06
CA VAL A 82 -7.20 2.70 -0.16
C VAL A 82 -8.61 2.80 0.35
N ARG A 83 -9.25 1.64 0.48
CA ARG A 83 -10.50 1.48 1.19
C ARG A 83 -10.36 0.33 2.17
N LEU A 84 -10.74 0.60 3.41
CA LEU A 84 -10.75 -0.34 4.51
C LEU A 84 -12.17 -0.46 5.04
N VAL A 85 -12.62 -1.69 5.24
CA VAL A 85 -13.91 -2.01 5.87
C VAL A 85 -13.60 -2.72 7.17
N PHE A 86 -14.12 -2.21 8.29
CA PHE A 86 -13.93 -2.78 9.61
C PHE A 86 -15.13 -3.65 10.00
N THR A 87 -14.91 -4.61 10.88
CA THR A 87 -15.96 -5.52 11.36
C THR A 87 -17.10 -4.81 12.11
N ASN A 88 -16.83 -3.62 12.66
CA ASN A 88 -17.83 -2.76 13.30
C ASN A 88 -18.67 -1.93 12.31
N GLY A 89 -18.55 -2.18 11.00
CA GLY A 89 -19.28 -1.48 9.95
C GLY A 89 -18.66 -0.13 9.54
N LYS A 90 -17.57 0.32 10.18
CA LYS A 90 -16.85 1.52 9.76
C LYS A 90 -16.18 1.29 8.42
N ILE A 91 -16.26 2.28 7.52
CA ILE A 91 -15.53 2.30 6.26
C ILE A 91 -14.60 3.51 6.26
N GLU A 92 -13.33 3.28 6.01
CA GLU A 92 -12.34 4.33 5.81
C GLU A 92 -11.87 4.32 4.36
N LYS A 93 -11.79 5.51 3.76
CA LYS A 93 -11.25 5.69 2.41
C LYS A 93 -10.22 6.79 2.45
N PHE A 94 -9.06 6.54 1.84
CA PHE A 94 -8.04 7.56 1.68
C PHE A 94 -7.53 7.61 0.26
N ARG A 95 -7.18 8.81 -0.17
CA ARG A 95 -6.58 9.11 -1.46
C ARG A 95 -5.43 10.05 -1.23
N LYS A 96 -4.24 9.65 -1.64
CA LYS A 96 -3.02 10.46 -1.55
C LYS A 96 -2.38 10.56 -2.93
N LYS A 97 -1.76 11.70 -3.21
CA LYS A 97 -0.96 11.92 -4.42
C LYS A 97 0.46 12.26 -4.00
N TYR A 98 1.42 11.65 -4.67
CA TYR A 98 2.84 11.84 -4.46
C TYR A 98 3.45 12.36 -5.75
N ILE A 99 4.30 13.38 -5.62
CA ILE A 99 5.09 13.91 -6.74
C ILE A 99 6.51 13.40 -6.56
N LYS A 100 7.10 12.86 -7.62
CA LYS A 100 8.50 12.43 -7.62
C LYS A 100 9.39 13.66 -7.45
N VAL A 101 10.18 13.68 -6.39
CA VAL A 101 11.13 14.76 -6.08
C VAL A 101 12.58 14.35 -6.32
N PHE A 102 12.85 13.04 -6.41
CA PHE A 102 14.18 12.49 -6.58
C PHE A 102 14.08 11.11 -7.25
N ASP A 103 14.97 10.83 -8.21
CA ASP A 103 15.13 9.53 -8.84
C ASP A 103 16.37 8.82 -8.32
N TYR A 104 16.19 7.87 -7.40
CA TYR A 104 17.32 7.08 -6.87
C TYR A 104 18.06 6.24 -7.94
N LEU A 105 17.46 6.00 -9.11
CA LEU A 105 18.11 5.24 -10.20
C LEU A 105 18.89 6.13 -11.17
N GLN A 106 18.59 7.43 -11.23
CA GLN A 106 19.20 8.37 -12.18
C GLN A 106 20.04 9.45 -11.50
N ASP A 107 19.61 9.93 -10.33
CA ASP A 107 20.17 11.11 -9.68
C ASP A 107 21.29 10.78 -8.67
N TYR A 108 21.52 9.50 -8.37
CA TYR A 108 22.55 9.03 -7.42
C TYR A 108 23.84 8.54 -8.13
N VAL A 109 24.04 8.91 -9.40
CA VAL A 109 25.22 8.56 -10.22
C VAL A 109 26.34 9.58 -10.05
#